data_AF-A0A242BBJ3-F1
#
_entry.id   AF-A0A242BBJ3-F1
#
_cell.length_a   1.000
_cell.length_b   1.000
_cell.length_c   1.000
_cell.angle_alpha   90.00
_cell.angle_beta   90.00
_cell.angle_gamma   90.00
#
_symmetry.space_group_name_H-M   'P 1'
#
loop_
_entity.id
_entity.type
_entity.pdbx_description
1 polymer ?
#
loop_
_entity_poly.entity_id
_entity_poly.type
_entity_poly.pdbx_seq_one_letter_code
_entity_poly.pdbx_strand_id
1 'polypeptide(L)'
;MSVILISGTIGAGKSSLTDMLAKEIDSKPFYENVEDNEVLPLFYSNPEQYAFLLQIFFLNKRFLAMKNALVNDDNVLDRSIYEDSLLFHLNADLGRVTDIEVQQYDSLLDTMLNELDDVAPKKRPDLMVHIKVSLDTMLERIKKRGRDYEQLESDETLYTYYETLNTRYN
;
A
#
# COMPACT_ATOMS: atom_id res chain seq x y z
N MET A 1 -17.92 15.79 0.63
CA MET A 1 -17.59 14.39 0.34
C MET A 1 -16.83 13.77 1.49
N SER A 2 -17.08 12.48 1.78
CA SER A 2 -16.40 11.71 2.82
C SER A 2 -15.48 10.68 2.18
N VAL A 3 -14.17 10.89 2.23
CA VAL A 3 -13.17 9.94 1.68
C VAL A 3 -12.83 8.89 2.74
N ILE A 4 -13.01 7.61 2.40
CA ILE A 4 -12.73 6.47 3.29
C ILE A 4 -11.50 5.72 2.78
N LEU A 5 -10.49 5.57 3.64
CA LEU A 5 -9.28 4.77 3.35
C LEU A 5 -9.31 3.48 4.14
N ILE A 6 -8.91 2.38 3.50
CA ILE A 6 -8.75 1.09 4.18
C ILE A 6 -7.26 0.82 4.36
N SER A 7 -6.86 0.60 5.61
CA SER A 7 -5.50 0.29 6.02
C SER A 7 -5.37 -1.17 6.47
N GLY A 8 -4.21 -1.77 6.26
CA GLY A 8 -3.91 -3.11 6.76
C GLY A 8 -2.73 -3.78 6.07
N THR A 9 -2.20 -4.79 6.74
CA THR A 9 -1.07 -5.61 6.25
C THR A 9 -1.42 -6.37 4.97
N ILE A 10 -0.41 -6.97 4.36
CA ILE A 10 -0.59 -7.95 3.28
C ILE A 10 -1.48 -9.08 3.82
N GLY A 11 -2.48 -9.53 3.05
CA GLY A 11 -3.43 -10.54 3.52
C GLY A 11 -4.49 -10.05 4.50
N ALA A 12 -4.53 -8.76 4.88
CA ALA A 12 -5.54 -8.27 5.84
C ALA A 12 -6.99 -8.31 5.34
N GLY A 13 -7.23 -8.49 4.02
CA GLY A 13 -8.57 -8.51 3.44
C GLY A 13 -9.09 -7.12 3.04
N LYS A 14 -8.18 -6.18 2.79
CA LYS A 14 -8.49 -4.80 2.40
C LYS A 14 -9.41 -4.72 1.19
N SER A 15 -9.04 -5.35 0.08
CA SER A 15 -9.83 -5.32 -1.16
C SER A 15 -11.24 -5.87 -0.97
N SER A 16 -11.43 -6.91 -0.15
CA SER A 16 -12.77 -7.41 0.20
C SER A 16 -13.60 -6.41 1.00
N LEU A 17 -12.98 -5.66 1.92
CA LEU A 17 -13.67 -4.59 2.64
C LEU A 17 -13.96 -3.40 1.71
N THR A 18 -13.05 -3.07 0.80
CA THR A 18 -13.23 -2.05 -0.24
C THR A 18 -14.47 -2.36 -1.07
N ASP A 19 -14.61 -3.62 -1.53
CA ASP A 19 -15.79 -4.08 -2.28
C ASP A 19 -17.09 -3.88 -1.51
N MET A 20 -17.10 -4.31 -0.24
CA MET A 20 -18.29 -4.24 0.60
C MET A 20 -18.70 -2.78 0.86
N LEU A 21 -17.74 -1.92 1.18
CA LEU A 21 -18.01 -0.50 1.44
C LEU A 21 -18.44 0.25 0.18
N ALA A 22 -17.74 0.05 -0.93
CA ALA A 22 -18.06 0.68 -2.20
C ALA A 22 -19.49 0.35 -2.66
N LYS A 23 -19.90 -0.92 -2.49
CA LYS A 23 -21.26 -1.36 -2.78
C LYS A 23 -22.31 -0.73 -1.85
N GLU A 24 -22.02 -0.60 -0.55
CA GLU A 24 -22.96 -0.06 0.43
C GLU A 24 -23.23 1.44 0.23
N ILE A 25 -22.22 2.19 -0.22
CA ILE A 25 -22.31 3.65 -0.40
C ILE A 25 -22.48 4.09 -1.86
N ASP A 26 -22.70 3.15 -2.78
CA ASP A 26 -22.81 3.37 -4.23
C ASP A 26 -21.62 4.19 -4.80
N SER A 27 -20.40 3.80 -4.43
CA SER A 27 -19.16 4.44 -4.86
C SER A 27 -18.34 3.50 -5.73
N LYS A 28 -17.49 4.06 -6.58
CA LYS A 28 -16.48 3.29 -7.31
C LYS A 28 -15.31 2.90 -6.40
N PRO A 29 -14.93 1.61 -6.33
CA PRO A 29 -13.74 1.17 -5.61
C PRO A 29 -12.47 1.42 -6.44
N PHE A 30 -11.40 1.86 -5.79
CA PHE A 30 -10.05 1.88 -6.37
C PHE A 30 -9.17 0.86 -5.66
N TYR A 31 -8.73 -0.15 -6.39
CA TYR A 31 -7.88 -1.22 -5.86
C TYR A 31 -6.39 -0.92 -6.05
N GLU A 32 -5.58 -1.55 -5.21
CA GLU A 32 -4.15 -1.68 -5.44
C GLU A 32 -3.92 -2.54 -6.70
N ASN A 33 -3.34 -1.97 -7.77
CA ASN A 33 -3.03 -2.75 -8.96
C ASN A 33 -1.77 -3.59 -8.69
N VAL A 34 -1.97 -4.83 -8.28
CA VAL A 34 -0.92 -5.80 -7.99
C VAL A 34 -0.71 -6.80 -9.13
N GLU A 35 -1.70 -7.00 -10.00
CA GLU A 35 -1.63 -7.98 -11.08
C GLU A 35 -0.74 -7.52 -12.24
N ASP A 36 -0.71 -6.22 -12.56
CA ASP A 36 0.15 -5.65 -13.62
C ASP A 36 1.50 -5.12 -13.08
N ASN A 37 1.88 -5.46 -11.84
CA ASN A 37 3.08 -4.91 -11.22
C ASN A 37 4.32 -5.77 -11.54
N GLU A 38 5.01 -5.43 -12.64
CA GLU A 38 6.26 -6.07 -13.06
C GLU A 38 7.40 -5.91 -12.03
N VAL A 39 7.32 -4.91 -11.14
CA VAL A 39 8.34 -4.63 -10.11
C VAL A 39 8.16 -5.51 -8.89
N LEU A 40 6.94 -5.95 -8.57
CA LEU A 40 6.68 -6.71 -7.35
C LEU A 40 7.43 -8.06 -7.30
N PRO A 41 7.46 -8.87 -8.38
CA PRO A 41 8.31 -10.07 -8.41
C PRO A 41 9.80 -9.76 -8.25
N LEU A 42 10.28 -8.65 -8.82
CA LEU A 42 11.67 -8.21 -8.68
C LEU A 42 11.99 -7.89 -7.23
N PHE A 43 11.11 -7.18 -6.53
CA PHE A 43 11.25 -6.91 -5.11
C PHE A 43 11.39 -8.18 -4.28
N TYR A 44 10.53 -9.19 -4.49
CA TYR A 44 10.67 -10.45 -3.76
C TYR A 44 11.95 -11.22 -4.12
N SER A 45 12.51 -11.02 -5.31
CA SER A 45 13.79 -11.64 -5.70
C SER A 45 15.03 -10.95 -5.11
N ASN A 46 15.00 -9.63 -4.95
CA ASN A 46 16.07 -8.85 -4.36
C ASN A 46 15.51 -7.55 -3.74
N PRO A 47 15.03 -7.61 -2.48
CA PRO A 47 14.40 -6.47 -1.83
C PRO A 47 15.32 -5.26 -1.73
N GLU A 48 16.61 -5.44 -1.48
CA GLU A 48 17.59 -4.35 -1.36
C GLU A 48 17.77 -3.58 -2.67
N GLN A 49 17.72 -4.27 -3.81
CA GLN A 49 17.88 -3.63 -5.11
C GLN A 49 16.60 -2.95 -5.62
N TYR A 50 15.43 -3.50 -5.27
CA TYR A 50 14.17 -3.12 -5.90
C TYR A 50 13.15 -2.47 -4.96
N ALA A 51 13.44 -2.32 -3.66
CA ALA A 51 12.55 -1.64 -2.71
C ALA A 51 12.21 -0.22 -3.15
N PHE A 52 13.20 0.58 -3.54
CA PHE A 52 12.97 1.94 -4.02
C PHE A 52 12.13 1.97 -5.30
N LEU A 53 12.46 1.13 -6.28
CA LEU A 53 11.72 1.06 -7.54
C LEU A 53 10.25 0.67 -7.30
N LEU A 54 10.00 -0.31 -6.42
CA LEU A 54 8.65 -0.75 -6.07
C LEU A 54 7.88 0.39 -5.42
N GLN A 55 8.53 1.13 -4.53
CA GLN A 55 7.90 2.25 -3.84
C GLN A 55 7.51 3.38 -4.81
N ILE A 56 8.38 3.74 -5.75
CA ILE A 56 8.08 4.75 -6.77
C ILE A 56 6.93 4.31 -7.68
N PHE A 57 6.86 3.02 -8.02
CA PHE A 57 5.73 2.47 -8.77
C PHE A 57 4.41 2.67 -8.02
N PHE A 58 4.35 2.30 -6.74
CA PHE A 58 3.13 2.45 -5.95
C PHE A 58 2.75 3.93 -5.76
N LEU A 59 3.72 4.79 -5.45
CA LEU A 59 3.49 6.23 -5.30
C LEU A 59 2.82 6.83 -6.54
N ASN A 60 3.35 6.54 -7.73
CA ASN A 60 2.78 7.03 -8.99
C ASN A 60 1.35 6.53 -9.21
N LYS A 61 1.10 5.22 -9.02
CA LYS A 61 -0.24 4.64 -9.19
C LYS A 61 -1.25 5.24 -8.21
N ARG A 62 -0.86 5.43 -6.95
CA ARG A 62 -1.71 6.04 -5.91
C ARG A 62 -2.02 7.49 -6.22
N PHE A 63 -1.03 8.26 -6.64
CA PHE A 63 -1.24 9.65 -7.00
C PHE A 63 -2.26 9.79 -8.14
N LEU A 64 -2.14 8.96 -9.19
CA LEU A 64 -3.11 8.93 -10.28
C LEU A 64 -4.51 8.51 -9.79
N ALA A 65 -4.60 7.52 -8.90
CA ALA A 65 -5.88 7.11 -8.31
C ALA A 65 -6.52 8.24 -7.50
N MET A 66 -5.75 8.94 -6.66
CA MET A 66 -6.20 10.10 -5.90
C MET A 66 -6.69 11.22 -6.82
N LYS A 67 -5.91 11.58 -7.85
CA LYS A 67 -6.29 12.59 -8.83
C LYS A 67 -7.59 12.24 -9.55
N ASN A 68 -7.76 10.98 -9.96
CA ASN A 68 -8.97 10.52 -10.61
C ASN A 68 -10.18 10.50 -9.67
N ALA A 69 -10.01 10.07 -8.42
CA ALA A 69 -11.08 10.06 -7.42
C ALA A 69 -11.57 11.48 -7.12
N LEU A 70 -10.64 12.44 -7.00
CA LEU A 70 -10.95 13.86 -6.79
C LEU A 70 -11.74 14.48 -7.96
N VAL A 71 -11.46 14.09 -9.20
CA VAL A 71 -12.19 14.59 -10.39
C VAL A 71 -13.59 14.02 -10.48
N ASN A 72 -13.80 12.76 -10.08
CA ASN A 72 -15.07 12.03 -10.28
C ASN A 72 -15.94 11.94 -9.02
N ASP A 73 -15.50 12.53 -7.90
CA ASP A 73 -16.22 12.51 -6.62
C ASP A 73 -16.38 11.11 -5.99
N ASP A 74 -15.45 10.20 -6.31
CA ASP A 74 -15.44 8.81 -5.86
C ASP A 74 -14.74 8.65 -4.49
N ASN A 75 -15.23 7.75 -3.63
CA ASN A 75 -15.06 7.86 -2.17
C ASN A 75 -14.26 6.75 -1.46
N VAL A 76 -13.78 5.70 -2.15
CA VAL A 76 -13.13 4.54 -1.49
C VAL A 76 -11.81 4.17 -2.16
N LEU A 77 -10.71 4.28 -1.41
CA LEU A 77 -9.36 3.96 -1.88
C LEU A 77 -8.76 2.79 -1.06
N ASP A 78 -8.27 1.76 -1.75
CA ASP A 78 -7.51 0.65 -1.17
C ASP A 78 -6.06 1.11 -0.89
N ARG A 79 -5.75 1.30 0.40
CA ARG A 79 -4.52 1.88 0.99
C ARG A 79 -4.26 3.37 0.74
N SER A 80 -3.77 4.02 1.80
CA SER A 80 -3.40 5.43 1.79
C SER A 80 -1.96 5.66 1.31
N ILE A 81 -1.70 6.83 0.71
CA ILE A 81 -0.33 7.29 0.42
C ILE A 81 0.54 7.39 1.69
N TYR A 82 -0.10 7.53 2.86
CA TYR A 82 0.56 7.55 4.17
C TYR A 82 1.06 6.17 4.60
N GLU A 83 0.33 5.10 4.31
CA GLU A 83 0.78 3.72 4.58
C GLU A 83 1.97 3.33 3.72
N ASP A 84 2.01 3.85 2.48
CA ASP A 84 3.13 3.65 1.59
C ASP A 84 4.40 4.28 2.15
N SER A 85 4.32 5.50 2.68
CA SER A 85 5.45 6.12 3.39
C SER A 85 5.89 5.27 4.58
N LEU A 86 4.96 4.74 5.38
CA LEU A 86 5.29 3.84 6.50
C LEU A 86 6.01 2.57 6.03
N LEU A 87 5.53 1.93 4.96
CA LEU A 87 6.16 0.73 4.38
C LEU A 87 7.55 1.04 3.81
N PHE A 88 7.74 2.23 3.25
CA PHE A 88 9.04 2.61 2.73
C PHE A 88 10.07 2.81 3.83
N HIS A 89 9.71 3.52 4.89
CA HIS A 89 10.55 3.69 6.08
C HIS A 89 10.84 2.35 6.76
N LEU A 90 9.91 1.40 6.75
CA LEU A 90 10.18 0.05 7.21
C LEU A 90 11.26 -0.64 6.37
N ASN A 91 11.23 -0.50 5.05
CA ASN A 91 12.29 -1.08 4.21
C ASN A 91 13.65 -0.41 4.49
N ALA A 92 13.68 0.89 4.81
CA ALA A 92 14.89 1.56 5.28
C ALA A 92 15.40 1.00 6.61
N ASP A 93 14.51 0.79 7.59
CA ASP A 93 14.88 0.19 8.88
C ASP A 93 15.39 -1.25 8.75
N LEU A 94 14.94 -1.96 7.72
CA LEU A 94 15.43 -3.29 7.35
C LEU A 94 16.74 -3.27 6.55
N GLY A 95 17.31 -2.08 6.29
CA GLY A 95 18.55 -1.91 5.52
C GLY A 95 18.38 -2.09 4.00
N ARG A 96 17.15 -2.13 3.49
CA ARG A 96 16.84 -2.35 2.06
C ARG A 96 16.80 -1.07 1.25
N VAL A 97 16.88 0.08 1.91
CA VAL A 97 16.79 1.41 1.32
C VAL A 97 17.80 2.30 2.03
N THR A 98 18.48 3.15 1.28
CA THR A 98 19.45 4.12 1.80
C THR A 98 18.78 5.39 2.29
N ASP A 99 19.45 6.14 3.17
CA ASP A 99 18.97 7.45 3.64
C ASP A 99 18.73 8.44 2.48
N ILE A 100 19.52 8.34 1.41
CA ILE A 100 19.35 9.18 0.21
C ILE A 100 18.04 8.83 -0.50
N GLU A 101 17.74 7.55 -0.67
CA GLU A 101 16.48 7.11 -1.29
C GLU A 101 15.26 7.49 -0.45
N VAL A 102 15.36 7.41 0.89
CA VAL A 102 14.35 7.96 1.83
C VAL A 102 14.11 9.44 1.56
N GLN A 103 15.16 10.26 1.55
CA GLN A 103 15.04 11.70 1.30
C GLN A 103 14.45 12.01 -0.08
N GLN A 104 14.82 11.26 -1.13
CA GLN A 104 14.27 11.47 -2.47
C GLN A 104 12.79 11.09 -2.54
N TYR A 105 12.40 9.98 -1.91
CA TYR A 105 11.00 9.59 -1.83
C TYR A 105 10.15 10.61 -1.10
N ASP A 106 10.58 11.07 0.08
CA ASP A 106 9.83 12.04 0.89
C ASP A 106 9.68 13.37 0.14
N SER A 107 10.76 13.86 -0.49
CA SER A 107 10.73 15.07 -1.31
C SER A 107 9.77 14.94 -2.50
N LEU A 108 9.75 13.78 -3.17
CA LEU A 108 8.84 13.51 -4.26
C LEU A 108 7.39 13.45 -3.79
N LEU A 109 7.13 12.74 -2.69
CA LEU A 109 5.81 12.65 -2.06
C LEU A 109 5.28 14.05 -1.70
N ASP A 110 6.10 14.87 -1.04
CA ASP A 110 5.74 16.24 -0.67
C ASP A 110 5.43 17.09 -1.91
N THR A 111 6.27 17.00 -2.95
CA THR A 111 6.04 17.71 -4.22
C THR A 111 4.70 17.31 -4.83
N MET A 112 4.42 16.01 -4.92
CA MET A 112 3.17 15.50 -5.48
C MET A 112 1.96 15.95 -4.65
N LEU A 113 2.03 15.87 -3.32
CA LEU A 113 0.95 16.31 -2.45
C LEU A 113 0.68 17.81 -2.59
N ASN A 114 1.71 18.65 -2.70
CA ASN A 114 1.55 20.09 -2.92
C ASN A 114 0.85 20.39 -4.25
N GLU A 115 1.12 19.65 -5.33
CA GLU A 115 0.41 19.82 -6.61
C GLU A 115 -1.10 19.48 -6.51
N LEU A 116 -1.51 18.69 -5.51
CA LEU A 116 -2.94 18.43 -5.29
C LEU A 116 -3.66 19.57 -4.56
N ASP A 117 -2.91 20.47 -3.90
CA ASP A 117 -3.48 21.58 -3.13
C ASP A 117 -4.30 22.53 -3.99
N ASP A 118 -3.85 22.75 -5.22
CA ASP A 118 -4.48 23.67 -6.18
C ASP A 118 -5.74 23.07 -6.84
N VAL A 119 -5.91 21.75 -6.77
CA VAL A 119 -6.99 21.01 -7.45
C VAL A 119 -7.99 20.36 -6.48
N ALA A 120 -7.65 20.22 -5.20
CA ALA A 120 -8.49 19.54 -4.22
C ALA A 120 -8.60 20.32 -2.89
N PRO A 121 -9.79 20.87 -2.54
CA PRO A 121 -9.98 21.59 -1.27
C PRO A 121 -9.89 20.69 -0.02
N LYS A 122 -9.94 19.36 -0.17
CA LYS A 122 -9.77 18.38 0.91
C LYS A 122 -8.56 17.48 0.63
N LYS A 123 -7.47 17.71 1.38
CA LYS A 123 -6.22 16.93 1.32
C LYS A 123 -6.25 15.63 2.13
N ARG A 124 -7.24 15.47 3.01
CA ARG A 124 -7.24 14.41 4.03
C ARG A 124 -8.48 13.54 3.92
N PRO A 125 -8.33 12.23 4.16
CA PRO A 125 -9.48 11.35 4.29
C PRO A 125 -10.35 11.74 5.48
N ASP A 126 -11.65 11.49 5.36
CA ASP A 126 -12.62 11.71 6.44
C ASP A 126 -12.63 10.53 7.42
N LEU A 127 -12.27 9.33 6.96
CA LEU A 127 -12.18 8.13 7.78
C LEU A 127 -11.05 7.21 7.31
N MET A 128 -10.28 6.68 8.25
CA MET A 128 -9.37 5.57 8.01
C MET A 128 -9.86 4.34 8.77
N VAL A 129 -10.14 3.26 8.05
CA VAL A 129 -10.55 1.97 8.59
C VAL A 129 -9.36 1.03 8.57
N HIS A 130 -8.78 0.77 9.73
CA HIS A 130 -7.64 -0.14 9.87
C HIS A 130 -8.11 -1.57 10.17
N ILE A 131 -7.74 -2.52 9.32
CA ILE A 131 -8.01 -3.95 9.51
C ILE A 131 -6.84 -4.60 10.23
N LYS A 132 -7.10 -4.99 11.48
CA LYS A 132 -6.15 -5.77 12.29
C LYS A 132 -6.37 -7.26 12.07
N VAL A 133 -5.29 -7.98 11.76
CA VAL A 133 -5.27 -9.44 11.64
C VAL A 133 -4.08 -10.03 12.39
N SER A 134 -4.24 -11.26 12.91
CA SER A 134 -3.11 -12.01 13.47
C SER A 134 -2.13 -12.44 12.38
N LEU A 135 -0.87 -12.71 12.75
CA LEU A 135 0.14 -13.25 11.85
C LEU A 135 -0.35 -14.55 11.20
N ASP A 136 -0.96 -15.45 11.98
CA ASP A 136 -1.50 -16.72 11.47
C ASP A 136 -2.53 -16.51 10.36
N THR A 137 -3.50 -15.61 10.57
CA THR A 137 -4.52 -15.28 9.56
C THR A 137 -3.90 -14.60 8.34
N MET A 138 -2.89 -13.76 8.52
CA MET A 138 -2.15 -13.14 7.42
C MET A 138 -1.45 -14.20 6.55
N LEU A 139 -0.72 -15.13 7.17
CA LEU A 139 -0.01 -16.21 6.47
C LEU A 139 -0.98 -17.17 5.76
N GLU A 140 -2.08 -17.56 6.41
CA GLU A 140 -3.12 -18.42 5.80
C GLU A 140 -3.67 -17.78 4.51
N ARG A 141 -3.95 -16.48 4.54
CA ARG A 141 -4.50 -15.75 3.39
C ARG A 141 -3.47 -15.54 2.28
N ILE A 142 -2.20 -15.30 2.61
CA ILE A 142 -1.10 -15.24 1.63
C ILE A 142 -0.95 -16.60 0.93
N LYS A 143 -0.98 -17.68 1.71
CA LYS A 143 -0.92 -19.05 1.18
C LYS A 143 -2.10 -19.37 0.27
N LYS A 144 -3.32 -19.02 0.69
CA LYS A 144 -4.54 -19.19 -0.12
C LYS A 144 -4.50 -18.39 -1.43
N ARG A 145 -3.87 -17.21 -1.42
CA ARG A 145 -3.70 -16.36 -2.61
C ARG A 145 -2.75 -16.99 -3.65
N GLY A 146 -1.80 -17.83 -3.22
CA GLY A 146 -1.04 -18.71 -4.10
C GLY A 146 -0.07 -18.01 -5.06
N ARG A 147 0.42 -16.82 -4.73
CA ARG A 147 1.46 -16.14 -5.52
C ARG A 147 2.82 -16.73 -5.15
N ASP A 148 3.50 -17.34 -6.11
CA ASP A 148 4.74 -18.10 -5.90
C ASP A 148 5.81 -17.31 -5.13
N TYR A 149 5.98 -16.02 -5.44
CA TYR A 149 6.98 -15.15 -4.82
C TYR A 149 6.65 -14.70 -3.38
N GLU A 150 5.44 -14.97 -2.88
CA GLU A 150 5.04 -14.66 -1.49
C GLU A 150 4.96 -15.91 -0.60
N GLN A 151 5.21 -17.10 -1.15
CA GLN A 151 5.10 -18.35 -0.41
C GLN A 151 6.33 -18.56 0.47
N LEU A 152 6.12 -18.97 1.73
CA LEU A 152 7.21 -19.34 2.64
C LEU A 152 8.00 -20.54 2.10
N GLU A 153 7.34 -21.40 1.32
CA GLU A 153 7.96 -22.51 0.62
C GLU A 153 8.99 -22.07 -0.43
N SER A 154 8.88 -20.83 -0.93
CA SER A 154 9.82 -20.24 -1.89
C SER A 154 10.99 -19.53 -1.20
N ASP A 155 10.77 -18.95 -0.02
CA ASP A 155 11.78 -18.23 0.76
C ASP A 155 11.37 -18.18 2.25
N GLU A 156 12.11 -18.90 3.10
CA GLU A 156 11.85 -18.97 4.55
C GLU A 156 12.11 -17.61 5.26
N THR A 157 12.92 -16.72 4.68
CA THR A 157 13.20 -15.39 5.27
C THR A 157 11.97 -14.48 5.27
N LEU A 158 10.96 -14.81 4.46
CA LEU A 158 9.68 -14.11 4.41
C LEU A 158 8.91 -14.18 5.73
N TYR A 159 9.13 -15.21 6.55
CA TYR A 159 8.45 -15.30 7.85
C TYR A 159 8.79 -14.11 8.74
N THR A 160 10.08 -13.83 8.94
CA THR A 160 10.57 -12.70 9.75
C THR A 160 10.09 -11.37 9.18
N TYR A 161 10.05 -11.25 7.85
CA TYR A 161 9.53 -10.07 7.18
C TYR A 161 8.03 -9.86 7.46
N TYR A 162 7.22 -10.91 7.36
CA TYR A 162 5.78 -10.86 7.64
C TYR A 162 5.46 -10.61 9.12
N GLU A 163 6.23 -11.19 10.04
CA GLU A 163 6.11 -10.93 11.48
C GLU A 163 6.44 -9.47 11.81
N THR A 164 7.52 -8.93 11.23
CA THR A 164 7.91 -7.53 11.42
C THR A 164 6.84 -6.58 10.88
N LEU A 165 6.32 -6.86 9.67
CA LEU A 165 5.21 -6.13 9.08
C LEU A 165 3.96 -6.16 9.98
N ASN A 166 3.57 -7.34 10.46
CA ASN A 166 2.37 -7.47 11.30
C ASN A 166 2.51 -6.68 12.62
N THR A 167 3.69 -6.73 13.23
CA THR A 167 3.99 -6.01 14.47
C THR A 167 3.97 -4.49 14.28
N ARG A 168 4.48 -3.98 13.16
CA ARG A 168 4.50 -2.54 12.84
C ARG A 168 3.11 -1.93 12.62
N TYR A 169 2.15 -2.76 12.21
CA TYR A 169 0.77 -2.35 11.99
C TYR A 169 -0.10 -2.46 13.26
N ASN A 170 0.45 -2.94 14.38
CA ASN A 170 -0.25 -3.02 15.67
C ASN A 170 -0.19 -1.72 16.46
#